data_AF-A0A6B3CAA1-F1
#
_entry.id   AF-A0A6B3CAA1-F1
#
_cell.length_a   1.000
_cell.length_b   1.000
_cell.length_c   1.000
_cell.angle_alpha   90.00
_cell.angle_beta   90.00
_cell.angle_gamma   90.00
#
_symmetry.space_group_name_H-M   'P 1'
#
loop_
_entity.id
_entity.type
_entity.pdbx_description
1 polymer ?
#
loop_
_entity_poly.entity_id
_entity_poly.type
_entity_poly.pdbx_seq_one_letter_code
_entity_poly.pdbx_strand_id
1 'polypeptide(L)'
;SMGATFVQAEGASQEVSTDGYARELTAEQERLTAQMYAEQTAWANVVVTTALVRGQAPRTITKEMVAAMAPGSVIVDLAASGGGNCELTVPGERVVSDNGVVVLGWTDLPSRMPQHTSQLFGTNVVHLLALLTPRKDGELV
;
A
#
# COMPACT_ATOMS: atom_id res chain seq x y z
N SER A 1 16.17 -9.15 6.65
CA SER A 1 15.91 -7.82 7.22
C SER A 1 16.45 -6.77 6.25
N MET A 2 15.69 -5.71 5.97
CA MET A 2 16.03 -4.65 5.00
C MET A 2 16.59 -3.37 5.66
N GLY A 3 16.88 -3.41 6.97
CA GLY A 3 17.39 -2.25 7.72
C GLY A 3 16.32 -1.26 8.21
N ALA A 4 15.04 -1.59 8.07
CA ALA A 4 13.93 -0.80 8.61
C ALA A 4 13.65 -1.11 10.09
N THR A 5 13.14 -0.13 10.82
CA THR A 5 12.61 -0.31 12.18
C THR A 5 11.16 -0.78 12.10
N PHE A 6 10.85 -1.91 12.71
CA PHE A 6 9.47 -2.37 12.81
C PHE A 6 8.74 -1.58 13.89
N VAL A 7 7.61 -0.96 13.54
CA VAL A 7 6.78 -0.22 14.49
C VAL A 7 5.57 -1.08 14.85
N GLN A 8 5.35 -1.30 16.15
CA GLN A 8 4.21 -2.03 16.70
C GLN A 8 3.56 -1.18 17.77
N ALA A 9 2.23 -1.19 17.81
CA ALA A 9 1.52 -0.72 18.98
C ALA A 9 1.66 -1.78 20.08
N GLU A 10 2.10 -1.39 21.28
CA GLU A 10 2.22 -2.31 22.42
C GLU A 10 0.87 -3.02 22.69
N GLY A 11 0.85 -4.35 22.71
CA GLY A 11 -0.38 -5.15 22.88
C GLY A 11 -1.15 -5.50 21.60
N ALA A 12 -0.76 -4.94 20.44
CA ALA A 12 -1.29 -5.33 19.14
C ALA A 12 -0.48 -6.50 18.53
N SER A 13 -0.54 -7.68 19.17
CA SER A 13 -0.03 -8.91 18.54
C SER A 13 -1.04 -9.41 17.50
N GLN A 14 -0.71 -9.25 16.23
CA GLN A 14 -1.56 -9.67 15.12
C GLN A 14 -1.33 -11.16 14.82
N GLU A 15 -2.34 -11.99 15.07
CA GLU A 15 -2.28 -13.41 14.72
C GLU A 15 -2.53 -13.60 13.22
N VAL A 16 -1.62 -14.30 12.55
CA VAL A 16 -1.78 -14.71 11.15
C VAL A 16 -2.83 -15.82 11.11
N SER A 17 -3.89 -15.63 10.32
CA SER A 17 -4.91 -16.66 10.17
C SER A 17 -4.40 -17.84 9.32
N THR A 18 -5.11 -18.95 9.36
CA THR A 18 -4.74 -20.19 8.65
C THR A 18 -4.77 -20.07 7.13
N ASP A 19 -5.43 -19.05 6.56
CA ASP A 19 -5.50 -18.81 5.11
C ASP A 19 -4.48 -17.76 4.62
N GLY A 20 -3.64 -17.24 5.52
CA GLY A 20 -2.59 -16.26 5.22
C GLY A 20 -3.04 -14.80 5.28
N TYR A 21 -4.33 -14.50 5.55
CA TYR A 21 -4.80 -13.15 5.81
C TYR A 21 -4.71 -12.79 7.30
N ALA A 22 -4.59 -11.50 7.61
CA ALA A 22 -4.60 -11.01 8.99
C ALA A 22 -5.99 -11.24 9.62
N ARG A 23 -6.04 -11.74 10.86
CA ARG A 23 -7.28 -11.76 11.65
C ARG A 23 -7.73 -10.32 11.95
N GLU A 24 -9.05 -10.12 12.07
CA GLU A 24 -9.61 -8.86 12.55
C GLU A 24 -9.04 -8.53 13.93
N LEU A 25 -8.67 -7.27 14.12
CA LEU A 25 -8.16 -6.77 15.38
C LEU A 25 -9.32 -6.59 16.36
N THR A 26 -9.05 -6.76 17.66
CA THR A 26 -10.01 -6.33 18.67
C THR A 26 -10.11 -4.80 18.68
N ALA A 27 -11.23 -4.23 19.14
CA ALA A 27 -11.45 -2.78 19.17
C ALA A 27 -10.31 -2.01 19.90
N GLU A 28 -9.75 -2.60 20.96
CA GLU A 28 -8.62 -1.99 21.68
C GLU A 28 -7.33 -2.02 20.85
N GLN A 29 -7.07 -3.11 20.13
CA GLN A 29 -5.93 -3.21 19.22
C GLN A 29 -6.07 -2.28 18.03
N GLU A 30 -7.28 -2.09 17.49
CA GLU A 30 -7.56 -1.10 16.45
C GLU A 30 -7.26 0.31 16.95
N ARG A 31 -7.72 0.65 18.16
CA ARG A 31 -7.47 1.96 18.79
C ARG A 31 -5.97 2.23 18.97
N LEU A 32 -5.24 1.26 19.52
CA LEU A 32 -3.79 1.35 19.73
C LEU A 32 -3.03 1.46 18.40
N THR A 33 -3.47 0.72 17.37
CA THR A 33 -2.89 0.80 16.02
C THR A 33 -3.15 2.16 15.38
N ALA A 34 -4.36 2.70 15.52
CA ALA A 34 -4.71 4.03 15.00
C ALA A 34 -3.90 5.13 15.69
N GLN A 35 -3.68 5.03 17.00
CA GLN A 35 -2.83 5.96 17.74
C GLN A 35 -1.38 5.91 17.25
N MET A 36 -0.83 4.70 17.07
CA MET A 36 0.50 4.52 16.48
C MET A 36 0.57 5.14 15.07
N TYR A 37 -0.43 4.94 14.21
CA TYR A 37 -0.47 5.58 12.89
C TYR A 37 -0.48 7.10 12.96
N ALA A 38 -1.24 7.69 13.90
CA ALA A 38 -1.26 9.13 14.09
C ALA A 38 0.13 9.67 14.46
N GLU A 39 0.79 9.04 15.45
CA GLU A 39 2.11 9.45 15.92
C GLU A 39 3.18 9.32 14.83
N GLN A 40 3.21 8.18 14.12
CA GLN A 40 4.18 7.95 13.05
C GLN A 40 3.94 8.85 11.83
N THR A 41 2.68 9.06 11.45
CA THR A 41 2.32 9.93 10.31
C THR A 41 2.72 11.36 10.58
N ALA A 42 2.43 11.88 11.77
CA ALA A 42 2.79 13.25 12.16
C ALA A 42 4.31 13.47 12.17
N TRP A 43 5.09 12.46 12.60
CA TRP A 43 6.55 12.54 12.63
C TRP A 43 7.20 12.43 11.24
N ALA A 44 6.61 11.64 10.33
CA ALA A 44 7.23 11.33 9.04
C ALA A 44 7.15 12.49 8.02
N ASN A 45 8.22 12.64 7.22
CA ASN A 45 8.19 13.54 6.06
C ASN A 45 7.58 12.88 4.82
N VAL A 46 7.70 11.55 4.72
CA VAL A 46 7.14 10.75 3.63
C VAL A 46 6.44 9.54 4.22
N VAL A 47 5.19 9.33 3.83
CA VAL A 47 4.39 8.15 4.19
C VAL A 47 4.02 7.41 2.91
N VAL A 48 4.28 6.10 2.87
CA VAL A 48 3.89 5.23 1.75
C VAL A 48 2.89 4.20 2.27
N THR A 49 1.69 4.19 1.71
CA THR A 49 0.63 3.25 2.12
C THR A 49 0.38 2.22 1.03
N THR A 50 0.24 0.95 1.43
CA THR A 50 0.15 -0.19 0.49
C THR A 50 -0.95 -1.18 0.82
N ALA A 51 -1.81 -0.89 1.80
CA ALA A 51 -2.80 -1.84 2.28
C ALA A 51 -3.95 -1.93 1.28
N LEU A 52 -4.09 -3.07 0.61
CA LEU A 52 -5.16 -3.35 -0.34
C LEU A 52 -5.66 -4.77 -0.13
N VAL A 53 -6.87 -4.90 0.42
CA VAL A 53 -7.48 -6.20 0.73
C VAL A 53 -8.57 -6.45 -0.28
N ARG A 54 -8.41 -7.49 -1.12
CA ARG A 54 -9.40 -7.90 -2.14
C ARG A 54 -9.88 -6.74 -3.03
N GLY A 55 -8.95 -5.84 -3.39
CA GLY A 55 -9.24 -4.68 -4.23
C GLY A 55 -9.82 -3.47 -3.50
N GLN A 56 -10.00 -3.54 -2.18
CA GLN A 56 -10.50 -2.42 -1.37
C GLN A 56 -9.45 -1.97 -0.35
N ALA A 57 -9.25 -0.66 -0.26
CA ALA A 57 -8.29 -0.05 0.66
C ALA A 57 -8.97 0.27 2.01
N PRO A 58 -8.43 -0.18 3.16
CA PRO A 58 -8.87 0.30 4.46
C PRO A 58 -8.42 1.76 4.67
N ARG A 59 -9.24 2.57 5.34
CA ARG A 59 -8.86 3.93 5.74
C ARG A 59 -7.97 3.86 6.97
N THR A 60 -6.67 4.09 6.79
CA THR A 60 -5.68 4.04 7.88
C THR A 60 -5.09 5.41 8.19
N ILE A 61 -5.14 6.35 7.25
CA ILE A 61 -4.63 7.72 7.42
C ILE A 61 -5.81 8.70 7.31
N THR A 62 -6.19 9.31 8.43
CA THR A 62 -7.30 10.27 8.47
C THR A 62 -6.85 11.67 8.08
N LYS A 63 -7.81 12.56 7.75
CA LYS A 63 -7.51 13.97 7.45
C LYS A 63 -6.79 14.68 8.59
N GLU A 64 -7.14 14.36 9.83
CA GLU A 64 -6.51 14.93 11.03
C GLU A 64 -5.05 14.50 11.14
N MET A 65 -4.74 13.24 10.82
CA MET A 65 -3.36 12.76 10.77
C MET A 65 -2.55 13.50 9.69
N VAL A 66 -3.15 13.75 8.52
CA VAL A 66 -2.48 14.56 7.47
C VAL A 66 -2.27 16.00 7.93
N ALA A 67 -3.26 16.60 8.59
CA ALA A 67 -3.17 17.96 9.12
C ALA A 67 -2.06 18.14 10.18
N ALA A 68 -1.72 17.06 10.91
CA ALA A 68 -0.64 17.05 11.90
C ALA A 68 0.77 16.89 11.30
N MET A 69 0.88 16.55 10.01
CA MET A 69 2.19 16.48 9.33
C MET A 69 2.77 17.88 9.10
N ALA A 70 4.11 17.92 8.98
CA ALA A 70 4.80 19.14 8.54
C ALA A 70 4.38 19.56 7.11
N PRO A 71 4.26 20.87 6.83
CA PRO A 71 4.02 21.36 5.47
C PRO A 71 5.11 20.90 4.49
N GLY A 72 4.71 20.51 3.29
CA GLY A 72 5.62 19.97 2.26
C GLY A 72 5.91 18.46 2.40
N SER A 73 5.42 17.80 3.45
CA SER A 73 5.43 16.34 3.54
C SER A 73 4.66 15.70 2.37
N VAL A 74 4.93 14.41 2.11
CA VAL A 74 4.34 13.66 1.00
C VAL A 74 3.71 12.36 1.48
N ILE A 75 2.51 12.08 0.98
CA ILE A 75 1.87 10.76 1.09
C ILE A 75 1.83 10.14 -0.31
N VAL A 76 2.35 8.92 -0.44
CA VAL A 76 2.24 8.10 -1.65
C VAL A 76 1.28 6.94 -1.37
N ASP A 77 0.08 7.02 -1.93
CA ASP A 77 -0.97 6.03 -1.69
C ASP A 77 -1.02 4.99 -2.82
N LEU A 78 -0.33 3.87 -2.62
CA LEU A 78 -0.28 2.77 -3.60
C LEU A 78 -1.61 2.00 -3.70
N ALA A 79 -2.55 2.24 -2.77
CA ALA A 79 -3.87 1.60 -2.75
C ALA A 79 -4.97 2.51 -3.34
N ALA A 80 -4.61 3.60 -4.01
CA ALA A 80 -5.57 4.56 -4.58
C ALA A 80 -6.59 3.92 -5.53
N SER A 81 -6.21 2.88 -6.28
CA SER A 81 -7.13 2.16 -7.18
C SER A 81 -8.27 1.44 -6.43
N GLY A 82 -8.08 1.14 -5.14
CA GLY A 82 -9.09 0.55 -4.25
C GLY A 82 -9.79 1.55 -3.34
N GLY A 83 -9.69 2.85 -3.64
CA GLY A 83 -10.27 3.95 -2.85
C GLY A 83 -9.25 4.72 -1.99
N GLY A 84 -8.04 4.20 -1.82
CA GLY A 84 -6.95 4.82 -1.06
C GLY A 84 -6.97 4.54 0.44
N ASN A 85 -5.78 4.41 1.03
CA ASN A 85 -5.62 4.33 2.48
C ASN A 85 -5.74 5.69 3.19
N CYS A 86 -5.44 6.78 2.48
CA CYS A 86 -5.56 8.13 2.99
C CYS A 86 -6.91 8.76 2.62
N GLU A 87 -7.60 9.38 3.58
CA GLU A 87 -8.91 10.02 3.37
C GLU A 87 -8.86 11.20 2.38
N LEU A 88 -7.69 11.80 2.16
CA LEU A 88 -7.49 12.85 1.16
C LEU A 88 -7.12 12.31 -0.23
N THR A 89 -6.92 11.00 -0.39
CA THR A 89 -6.58 10.42 -1.70
C THR A 89 -7.72 10.62 -2.69
N VAL A 90 -7.38 11.20 -3.84
CA VAL A 90 -8.22 11.22 -5.04
C VAL A 90 -7.57 10.31 -6.08
N PRO A 91 -8.19 9.18 -6.47
CA PRO A 91 -7.59 8.24 -7.41
C PRO A 91 -7.23 8.89 -8.75
N GLY A 92 -5.99 8.71 -9.17
CA GLY A 92 -5.43 9.29 -10.40
C GLY A 92 -4.81 10.67 -10.23
N GLU A 93 -4.97 11.32 -9.08
CA GLU A 93 -4.61 12.73 -8.91
C GLU A 93 -3.47 12.97 -7.91
N ARG A 94 -2.84 14.13 -8.09
CA ARG A 94 -1.98 14.76 -7.08
C ARG A 94 -2.78 15.87 -6.42
N VAL A 95 -3.04 15.74 -5.13
CA VAL A 95 -3.73 16.76 -4.35
C VAL A 95 -2.77 17.39 -3.34
N VAL A 96 -3.09 18.61 -2.91
CA VAL A 96 -2.38 19.30 -1.82
C VAL A 96 -3.42 19.62 -0.75
N SER A 97 -3.16 19.20 0.49
CA SER A 97 -4.03 19.48 1.63
C SER A 97 -3.94 20.95 2.05
N ASP A 98 -4.88 21.38 2.91
CA ASP A 98 -4.92 22.76 3.43
C ASP A 98 -3.65 23.14 4.20
N ASN A 99 -3.00 22.18 4.89
CA ASN A 99 -1.71 22.39 5.58
C ASN A 99 -0.48 22.20 4.68
N GLY A 100 -0.65 22.00 3.37
CA GLY A 100 0.45 21.94 2.40
C GLY A 100 1.11 20.56 2.25
N VAL A 101 0.48 19.48 2.68
CA VAL A 101 0.95 18.11 2.44
C VAL A 101 0.52 17.68 1.04
N VAL A 102 1.44 17.06 0.29
CA VAL A 102 1.14 16.53 -1.05
C VAL A 102 0.68 15.08 -0.92
N VAL A 103 -0.50 14.74 -1.44
CA VAL A 103 -1.01 13.37 -1.49
C VAL A 103 -1.05 12.89 -2.94
N LEU A 104 -0.38 11.78 -3.21
CA LEU A 104 -0.21 11.19 -4.54
C LEU A 104 -1.05 9.91 -4.63
N GLY A 105 -2.14 9.97 -5.40
CA GLY A 105 -3.10 8.89 -5.58
C GLY A 105 -3.03 8.21 -6.94
N TRP A 106 -1.87 8.15 -7.59
CA TRP A 106 -1.77 7.58 -8.94
C TRP A 106 -2.13 6.10 -8.97
N THR A 107 -2.96 5.72 -9.95
CA THR A 107 -3.44 4.33 -10.14
C THR A 107 -2.67 3.57 -11.20
N ASP A 108 -1.75 4.24 -11.89
CA ASP A 108 -1.03 3.75 -13.08
C ASP A 108 0.50 3.69 -12.87
N LEU A 109 0.95 3.56 -11.62
CA LEU A 109 2.38 3.58 -11.28
C LEU A 109 3.25 2.62 -12.12
N PRO A 110 2.83 1.37 -12.44
CA PRO A 110 3.61 0.51 -13.33
C PRO A 110 3.82 1.12 -14.73
N SER A 111 2.81 1.84 -15.26
CA SER A 111 2.90 2.49 -16.57
C SER A 111 3.92 3.63 -16.62
N ARG A 112 4.38 4.12 -15.46
CA ARG A 112 5.40 5.17 -15.34
C ARG A 112 6.83 4.63 -15.41
N MET A 113 7.00 3.31 -15.39
CA MET A 113 8.25 2.60 -15.69
C MET A 113 8.03 1.54 -16.79
N PRO A 114 7.54 1.94 -17.97
CA PRO A 114 6.93 1.01 -18.93
C PRO A 114 7.91 -0.04 -19.43
N GLN A 115 9.18 0.31 -19.66
CA GLN A 115 10.20 -0.64 -20.12
C GLN A 115 10.38 -1.81 -19.14
N HIS A 116 10.56 -1.51 -17.85
CA HIS A 116 10.78 -2.53 -16.83
C HIS A 116 9.51 -3.33 -16.56
N THR A 117 8.35 -2.66 -16.48
CA THR A 117 7.06 -3.32 -16.29
C THR A 117 6.75 -4.29 -17.43
N SER A 118 6.94 -3.88 -18.70
CA SER A 118 6.74 -4.77 -19.86
C SER A 118 7.70 -5.94 -19.87
N GLN A 119 8.98 -5.73 -19.53
CA GLN A 119 9.98 -6.81 -19.47
C GLN A 119 9.63 -7.86 -18.40
N LEU A 120 9.32 -7.42 -17.18
CA LEU A 120 8.98 -8.32 -16.07
C LEU A 120 7.67 -9.05 -16.34
N PHE A 121 6.64 -8.34 -16.81
CA PHE A 121 5.36 -8.96 -17.17
C PHE A 121 5.50 -9.97 -18.31
N GLY A 122 6.20 -9.60 -19.39
CA GLY A 122 6.48 -10.51 -20.50
C GLY A 122 7.25 -11.75 -20.07
N THR A 123 8.20 -11.60 -19.14
CA THR A 123 8.94 -12.74 -18.55
C THR A 123 8.00 -13.67 -17.78
N ASN A 124 7.04 -13.14 -17.02
CA ASN A 124 6.03 -13.96 -16.34
C ASN A 124 5.16 -14.74 -17.33
N VAL A 125 4.77 -14.12 -18.46
CA VAL A 125 4.04 -14.80 -19.54
C VAL A 125 4.87 -15.93 -20.14
N VAL A 126 6.16 -15.70 -20.42
CA VAL A 126 7.07 -16.75 -20.91
C VAL A 126 7.18 -17.90 -19.91
N HIS A 127 7.31 -17.62 -18.61
CA HIS A 127 7.37 -18.67 -17.60
C HIS A 127 6.07 -19.47 -17.49
N LEU A 128 4.91 -18.81 -17.57
CA LEU A 128 3.61 -19.49 -17.62
C LEU A 128 3.54 -20.42 -18.83
N LEU A 129 3.91 -19.93 -20.02
CA LEU A 129 3.92 -20.75 -21.24
C LEU A 129 4.89 -21.93 -21.11
N ALA A 130 6.06 -21.74 -20.52
CA ALA A 130 7.02 -22.82 -20.29
C ALA A 130 6.46 -23.95 -19.40
N LEU A 131 5.62 -23.60 -18.41
CA LEU A 131 4.92 -24.59 -17.57
C LEU A 131 3.80 -25.30 -18.34
N LEU A 132 3.10 -24.59 -19.22
CA LEU A 132 2.01 -25.14 -20.04
C LEU A 132 2.51 -25.95 -21.24
N THR A 133 3.73 -25.70 -21.72
CA THR A 133 4.34 -26.42 -22.86
C THR A 133 5.68 -27.04 -22.46
N PRO A 134 5.72 -27.99 -21.50
CA PRO A 134 6.96 -28.51 -20.93
C PRO A 134 7.83 -29.22 -21.98
N ARG A 135 7.22 -29.75 -23.05
CA ARG A 135 7.91 -30.39 -24.18
C ARG A 135 8.54 -29.41 -25.16
N LYS A 136 8.30 -28.09 -25.02
CA LYS A 136 8.79 -27.02 -25.89
C LYS A 136 8.39 -27.18 -27.37
N ASP A 137 7.27 -27.85 -27.61
CA ASP A 137 6.67 -28.11 -28.92
C ASP A 137 5.53 -27.12 -29.25
N GLY A 138 5.18 -26.24 -28.32
CA GLY A 138 4.08 -25.29 -28.47
C GLY A 138 2.70 -25.89 -28.18
N GLU A 139 2.63 -27.15 -27.76
CA GLU A 139 1.38 -27.84 -27.41
C GLU A 139 1.11 -27.71 -25.91
N LEU A 140 -0.11 -27.28 -25.55
CA LEU A 140 -0.54 -27.13 -24.17
C LEU A 140 -0.83 -28.49 -23.51
N VAL A 141 -0.54 -28.60 -22.21
CA VAL A 141 -0.95 -29.75 -21.36
C VAL A 141 -2.09 -29.40 -20.41
#